data_AF-A0A9D8BRC0-F1
#
_entry.id   AF-A0A9D8BRC0-F1
#
_cell.length_a   1.000
_cell.length_b   1.000
_cell.length_c   1.000
_cell.angle_alpha   90.00
_cell.angle_beta   90.00
_cell.angle_gamma   90.00
#
_symmetry.space_group_name_H-M   'P 1'
#
loop_
_entity.id
_entity.type
_entity.pdbx_description
1 polymer ?
#
loop_
_entity_poly.entity_id
_entity_poly.type
_entity_poly.pdbx_seq_one_letter_code
_entity_poly.pdbx_strand_id
1 'polypeptide(L)'
;MKKAGGAKAFTLIELLIVVAIIAILAAIAVPNFLEAQVRSKVSRVRADMRSLAVAEEAYFTDWNSYTNLDKGDSLVNLQGWRQLTSPIAYITSLPTDPFGEARNLGSAGARVAACYELGSGAVGVGPAGASSGFQMLRPSDSYEISCHGPDHVDNTMGGSGFGITNKYAWNEYNYPWLNIPANDPAAVSEALTLIYDPTNGTISGGNILRFGGQKPPGRIFDVLYAASSK
;
A
#
# COMPACT_ATOMS: atom_id res chain seq x y z
N MET A 1 43.80 58.99 -13.95
CA MET A 1 44.12 57.59 -14.33
C MET A 1 43.30 56.65 -13.44
N LYS A 2 42.34 55.90 -14.00
CA LYS A 2 41.52 54.92 -13.24
C LYS A 2 42.31 53.60 -13.13
N LYS A 3 42.59 53.14 -11.90
CA LYS A 3 43.14 51.81 -11.64
C LYS A 3 42.10 50.76 -12.06
N ALA A 4 42.41 49.94 -13.06
CA ALA A 4 41.62 48.75 -13.37
C ALA A 4 41.72 47.78 -12.19
N GLY A 5 40.61 47.52 -11.51
CA GLY A 5 40.53 46.53 -10.45
C GLY A 5 40.80 45.15 -11.03
N GLY A 6 41.91 44.53 -10.64
CA GLY A 6 42.27 43.19 -11.11
C GLY A 6 41.17 42.20 -10.79
N ALA A 7 40.62 41.55 -11.83
CA ALA A 7 39.71 40.44 -11.66
C ALA A 7 40.46 39.32 -10.93
N LYS A 8 39.99 38.92 -9.74
CA LYS A 8 40.55 37.81 -8.99
C LYS A 8 40.28 36.52 -9.78
N ALA A 9 41.32 35.91 -10.33
CA ALA A 9 41.23 34.61 -10.97
C ALA A 9 41.09 33.52 -9.89
N PHE A 10 40.09 32.66 -10.02
CA PHE A 10 39.82 31.56 -9.09
C PHE A 10 40.86 30.46 -9.28
N THR A 11 41.42 29.91 -8.20
CA THR A 11 42.41 28.84 -8.31
C THR A 11 41.72 27.48 -8.45
N LEU A 12 42.34 26.57 -9.20
CA LEU A 12 41.85 25.19 -9.32
C LEU A 12 41.83 24.47 -7.96
N ILE A 13 42.76 24.80 -7.07
CA ILE A 13 42.82 24.20 -5.73
C ILE A 13 41.69 24.67 -4.82
N GLU A 14 41.29 25.95 -4.90
CA GLU A 14 40.11 26.46 -4.17
C GLU A 14 38.85 25.74 -4.61
N LEU A 15 38.67 25.52 -5.92
CA LEU A 15 37.52 24.78 -6.43
C LEU A 15 37.53 23.32 -5.95
N LEU A 16 38.70 22.69 -5.95
CA LEU A 16 38.86 21.29 -5.58
C LEU A 16 38.51 21.04 -4.10
N ILE A 17 38.92 21.93 -3.20
CA ILE A 17 38.57 21.84 -1.77
C ILE A 17 37.06 22.00 -1.57
N VAL A 18 36.43 22.94 -2.27
CA VAL A 18 34.98 23.18 -2.16
C VAL A 18 34.18 21.96 -2.59
N VAL A 19 34.52 21.36 -3.74
CA VAL A 19 33.85 20.15 -4.23
C VAL A 19 34.12 18.96 -3.29
N ALA A 20 35.32 18.85 -2.72
CA ALA A 20 35.64 17.80 -1.74
C ALA A 20 34.79 17.91 -0.47
N ILE A 21 34.58 19.12 0.06
CA ILE A 21 33.73 19.34 1.24
C ILE A 21 32.27 19.03 0.92
N ILE A 22 31.76 19.50 -0.23
CA ILE A 22 30.38 19.21 -0.67
C ILE A 22 30.18 17.69 -0.83
N ALA A 23 31.17 16.97 -1.38
CA ALA A 23 31.09 15.52 -1.52
C ALA A 23 30.98 14.80 -0.17
N ILE A 24 31.74 15.22 0.85
CA ILE A 24 31.66 14.65 2.21
C ILE A 24 30.29 14.93 2.85
N LEU A 25 29.81 16.16 2.74
CA LEU A 25 28.50 16.54 3.30
C LEU A 25 27.36 15.79 2.59
N ALA A 26 27.41 15.69 1.26
CA ALA A 26 26.43 14.96 0.47
C ALA A 26 26.43 13.47 0.82
N ALA A 27 27.60 12.85 1.04
CA ALA A 27 27.71 11.44 1.41
C ALA A 27 26.95 11.09 2.70
N ILE A 28 26.87 12.01 3.67
CA ILE A 28 26.12 11.81 4.93
C ILE A 28 24.67 12.28 4.79
N ALA A 29 24.44 13.40 4.13
CA ALA A 29 23.12 14.03 4.04
C ALA A 29 22.16 13.26 3.11
N VAL A 30 22.64 12.76 1.97
CA VAL A 30 21.81 12.08 0.97
C VAL A 30 21.13 10.83 1.53
N PRO A 31 21.80 9.84 2.16
CA PRO A 31 21.12 8.67 2.69
C PRO A 31 20.10 9.02 3.77
N ASN A 32 20.43 9.96 4.68
CA ASN A 32 19.50 10.42 5.72
C ASN A 32 18.27 11.11 5.14
N PHE A 33 18.45 11.91 4.09
CA PHE A 33 17.35 12.59 3.39
C PHE A 33 16.42 11.58 2.70
N LEU A 34 16.97 10.59 2.00
CA LEU A 34 16.20 9.53 1.36
C LEU A 34 15.39 8.73 2.40
N GLU A 35 15.98 8.41 3.54
CA GLU A 35 15.30 7.72 4.63
C GLU A 35 14.15 8.56 5.22
N ALA A 36 14.37 9.86 5.43
CA ALA A 36 13.34 10.79 5.88
C ALA A 36 12.19 10.91 4.88
N GLN A 37 12.50 10.92 3.57
CA GLN A 37 11.49 10.95 2.51
C GLN A 37 10.62 9.69 2.53
N VAL A 38 11.22 8.50 2.70
CA VAL A 38 10.46 7.24 2.82
C VAL A 38 9.55 7.26 4.04
N ARG A 39 10.04 7.67 5.21
CA ARG A 39 9.21 7.80 6.42
C ARG A 39 8.04 8.76 6.23
N SER A 40 8.27 9.87 5.53
CA SER A 40 7.21 10.83 5.18
C SER A 40 6.13 10.20 4.29
N LYS A 41 6.53 9.43 3.26
CA LYS A 41 5.59 8.69 2.40
C LYS A 41 4.79 7.64 3.19
N VAL A 42 5.43 6.87 4.08
CA VAL A 42 4.73 5.91 4.96
C VAL A 42 3.70 6.62 5.84
N SER A 43 4.06 7.77 6.43
CA SER A 43 3.12 8.57 7.24
C SER A 43 1.93 9.07 6.42
N ARG A 44 2.16 9.48 5.17
CA ARG A 44 1.11 9.86 4.22
C ARG A 44 0.18 8.68 3.92
N VAL A 45 0.74 7.51 3.60
CA VAL A 45 -0.05 6.28 3.35
C VAL A 45 -0.98 5.97 4.50
N ARG A 46 -0.48 6.00 5.74
CA ARG A 46 -1.32 5.75 6.92
C ARG A 46 -2.43 6.79 7.09
N ALA A 47 -2.20 8.05 6.71
CA ALA A 47 -3.22 9.09 6.76
C ALA A 47 -4.28 8.91 5.65
N ASP A 48 -3.86 8.57 4.44
CA ASP A 48 -4.74 8.27 3.32
C ASP A 48 -5.63 7.06 3.65
N MET A 49 -5.06 5.96 4.14
CA MET A 49 -5.80 4.76 4.54
C MET A 49 -6.81 5.02 5.66
N ARG A 50 -6.54 5.95 6.59
CA ARG A 50 -7.53 6.36 7.60
C ARG A 50 -8.73 7.04 6.96
N SER A 51 -8.49 7.91 5.99
CA SER A 51 -9.55 8.63 5.27
C SER A 51 -10.40 7.66 4.45
N LEU A 52 -9.75 6.69 3.80
CA LEU A 52 -10.40 5.61 3.06
C LEU A 52 -11.23 4.69 3.97
N ALA A 53 -10.70 4.31 5.13
CA ALA A 53 -11.44 3.53 6.11
C ALA A 53 -12.71 4.25 6.58
N VAL A 54 -12.64 5.56 6.85
CA VAL A 54 -13.84 6.35 7.20
C VAL A 54 -14.87 6.31 6.06
N ALA A 55 -14.42 6.39 4.81
CA ALA A 55 -15.31 6.29 3.64
C ALA A 55 -15.95 4.89 3.52
N GLU A 56 -15.20 3.81 3.77
CA GLU A 56 -15.71 2.44 3.81
C GLU A 56 -16.75 2.24 4.91
N GLU A 57 -16.51 2.73 6.14
CA GLU A 57 -17.50 2.62 7.23
C GLU A 57 -18.78 3.41 6.95
N ALA A 58 -18.63 4.60 6.33
CA ALA A 58 -19.78 5.40 5.91
C ALA A 58 -20.57 4.69 4.80
N TYR A 59 -19.88 4.08 3.83
CA TYR A 59 -20.51 3.26 2.79
C TYR A 59 -21.24 2.06 3.40
N PHE A 60 -20.63 1.34 4.34
CA PHE A 60 -21.27 0.23 5.05
C PHE A 60 -22.53 0.66 5.79
N THR A 61 -22.54 1.85 6.40
CA THR A 61 -23.72 2.39 7.10
C THR A 61 -24.92 2.56 6.16
N ASP A 62 -24.69 2.97 4.91
CA ASP A 62 -25.75 3.20 3.93
C ASP A 62 -26.17 1.93 3.18
N TRP A 63 -25.22 1.03 2.92
CA TRP A 63 -25.42 -0.11 2.01
C TRP A 63 -25.41 -1.48 2.71
N ASN A 64 -25.10 -1.52 4.01
CA ASN A 64 -24.95 -2.73 4.81
C ASN A 64 -23.97 -3.75 4.17
N SER A 65 -22.94 -3.22 3.51
CA SER A 65 -21.89 -3.96 2.82
C SER A 65 -20.74 -2.99 2.53
N TYR A 66 -19.50 -3.48 2.54
CA TYR A 66 -18.34 -2.70 2.11
C TYR A 66 -18.25 -2.62 0.58
N THR A 67 -17.37 -1.78 0.06
CA THR A 67 -17.23 -1.66 -1.39
C THR A 67 -16.70 -2.93 -2.05
N ASN A 68 -16.92 -3.04 -3.35
CA ASN A 68 -16.41 -4.15 -4.13
C ASN A 68 -14.88 -4.15 -4.16
N LEU A 69 -14.33 -5.33 -4.38
CA LEU A 69 -12.90 -5.51 -4.48
C LEU A 69 -12.38 -4.93 -5.79
N ASP A 70 -11.29 -4.16 -5.71
CA ASP A 70 -10.64 -3.53 -6.86
C ASP A 70 -9.41 -4.35 -7.30
N LYS A 71 -9.60 -5.19 -8.34
CA LYS A 71 -8.62 -6.20 -8.83
C LYS A 71 -7.74 -5.78 -10.01
N GLY A 72 -6.58 -5.18 -9.84
CA GLY A 72 -5.58 -5.12 -10.92
C GLY A 72 -5.94 -4.26 -12.15
N ASP A 73 -5.26 -4.51 -13.27
CA ASP A 73 -5.00 -3.57 -14.38
C ASP A 73 -6.15 -3.36 -15.41
N SER A 74 -7.38 -3.07 -14.97
CA SER A 74 -8.48 -2.73 -15.89
C SER A 74 -9.50 -1.77 -15.29
N LEU A 75 -10.23 -1.01 -16.13
CA LEU A 75 -11.23 -0.03 -15.69
C LEU A 75 -12.39 -0.65 -14.90
N VAL A 76 -12.65 -1.93 -15.14
CA VAL A 76 -13.65 -2.74 -14.40
C VAL A 76 -13.23 -3.02 -12.95
N ASN A 77 -11.94 -2.82 -12.64
CA ASN A 77 -11.32 -3.14 -11.36
C ASN A 77 -11.13 -1.91 -10.47
N LEU A 78 -11.88 -0.82 -10.75
CA LEU A 78 -12.00 0.38 -9.91
C LEU A 78 -13.46 0.55 -9.43
N GLN A 79 -14.19 -0.57 -9.34
CA GLN A 79 -15.58 -0.62 -8.93
C GLN A 79 -15.76 -0.09 -7.49
N GLY A 80 -14.90 -0.49 -6.56
CA GLY A 80 -14.91 -0.03 -5.16
C GLY A 80 -14.62 1.47 -5.07
N TRP A 81 -13.59 1.93 -5.77
CA TRP A 81 -13.28 3.35 -5.94
C TRP A 81 -14.44 4.18 -6.47
N ARG A 82 -15.16 3.65 -7.46
CA ARG A 82 -16.36 4.29 -7.99
C ARG A 82 -17.49 4.31 -6.96
N GLN A 83 -17.66 3.27 -6.15
CA GLN A 83 -18.66 3.23 -5.08
C GLN A 83 -18.39 4.27 -3.98
N LEU A 84 -17.12 4.59 -3.70
CA LEU A 84 -16.76 5.64 -2.74
C LEU A 84 -16.97 7.07 -3.27
N THR A 85 -17.13 7.25 -4.58
CA THR A 85 -17.19 8.59 -5.21
C THR A 85 -18.48 8.85 -5.98
N SER A 86 -19.25 7.81 -6.32
CA SER A 86 -20.43 7.89 -7.17
C SER A 86 -21.44 6.76 -6.85
N PRO A 87 -22.75 7.05 -6.81
CA PRO A 87 -23.37 8.36 -7.05
C PRO A 87 -23.30 9.30 -5.83
N ILE A 88 -23.04 8.76 -4.64
CA ILE A 88 -22.82 9.50 -3.41
C ILE A 88 -21.31 9.51 -3.13
N ALA A 89 -20.76 10.67 -2.81
CA ALA A 89 -19.34 10.79 -2.48
C ALA A 89 -19.11 10.58 -0.98
N TYR A 90 -18.51 9.44 -0.63
CA TYR A 90 -18.03 9.13 0.72
C TYR A 90 -16.62 9.67 0.96
N ILE A 91 -15.89 9.98 -0.12
CA ILE A 91 -14.61 10.68 -0.11
C ILE A 91 -14.57 11.73 -1.22
N THR A 92 -13.92 12.86 -0.98
CA THR A 92 -13.88 14.01 -1.91
C THR A 92 -12.88 13.83 -3.05
N SER A 93 -11.81 13.06 -2.83
CA SER A 93 -10.80 12.76 -3.84
C SER A 93 -10.09 11.45 -3.51
N LEU A 94 -9.80 10.65 -4.52
CA LEU A 94 -9.07 9.41 -4.34
C LEU A 94 -7.57 9.68 -4.15
N PRO A 95 -6.97 9.23 -3.03
CA PRO A 95 -5.55 9.39 -2.82
C PRO A 95 -4.74 8.45 -3.72
N THR A 96 -3.52 8.87 -4.05
CA THR A 96 -2.59 8.13 -4.91
C THR A 96 -1.56 7.40 -4.04
N ASP A 97 -1.35 6.12 -4.31
CA ASP A 97 -0.32 5.31 -3.64
C ASP A 97 1.08 5.84 -4.03
N PRO A 98 1.91 6.31 -3.07
CA PRO A 98 3.25 6.82 -3.35
C PRO A 98 4.34 5.74 -3.55
N PHE A 99 4.00 4.47 -3.30
CA PHE A 99 4.86 3.29 -3.47
C PHE A 99 4.37 2.36 -4.58
N GLY A 100 3.10 2.44 -4.95
CA GLY A 100 2.56 1.67 -6.06
C GLY A 100 3.05 2.13 -7.43
N GLU A 101 2.98 1.21 -8.40
CA GLU A 101 3.23 1.53 -9.81
C GLU A 101 1.93 1.93 -10.52
N ALA A 102 2.02 2.80 -11.53
CA ALA A 102 0.87 3.17 -12.33
C ALA A 102 0.39 1.96 -13.15
N ARG A 103 -0.85 1.54 -12.87
CA ARG A 103 -1.50 0.35 -13.43
C ARG A 103 -1.92 0.56 -14.88
N ASN A 104 -1.81 -0.48 -15.70
CA ASN A 104 -2.39 -0.46 -17.04
C ASN A 104 -3.92 -0.58 -16.95
N LEU A 105 -4.64 -0.05 -17.93
CA LEU A 105 -6.07 -0.19 -18.11
C LEU A 105 -6.30 -0.97 -19.39
N GLY A 106 -6.28 -2.29 -19.25
CA GLY A 106 -6.47 -3.21 -20.37
C GLY A 106 -5.38 -3.12 -21.44
N SER A 107 -5.62 -3.80 -22.55
CA SER A 107 -4.67 -4.01 -23.64
C SER A 107 -4.33 -2.75 -24.45
N ALA A 108 -5.00 -1.62 -24.19
CA ALA A 108 -4.86 -0.37 -24.95
C ALA A 108 -3.83 0.60 -24.36
N GLY A 109 -3.12 0.23 -23.28
CA GLY A 109 -2.02 1.02 -22.72
C GLY A 109 -2.42 2.32 -22.01
N ALA A 110 -3.72 2.55 -21.76
CA ALA A 110 -4.14 3.60 -20.85
C ALA A 110 -3.62 3.29 -19.44
N ARG A 111 -3.20 4.30 -18.67
CA ARG A 111 -2.65 4.11 -17.32
C ARG A 111 -3.47 4.89 -16.30
N VAL A 112 -3.73 4.29 -15.14
CA VAL A 112 -4.23 5.03 -13.96
C VAL A 112 -3.07 5.29 -13.03
N ALA A 113 -3.15 6.43 -12.34
CA ALA A 113 -2.27 6.68 -11.22
C ALA A 113 -2.32 5.51 -10.22
N ALA A 114 -1.19 5.19 -9.60
CA ALA A 114 -1.13 4.15 -8.59
C ALA A 114 -2.20 4.41 -7.52
N CYS A 115 -3.10 3.45 -7.30
CA CYS A 115 -4.15 3.55 -6.30
C CYS A 115 -3.96 2.46 -5.25
N TYR A 116 -4.47 2.73 -4.05
CA TYR A 116 -4.55 1.72 -3.01
C TYR A 116 -5.39 0.53 -3.49
N GLU A 117 -5.13 -0.62 -2.91
CA GLU A 117 -5.92 -1.83 -3.15
C GLU A 117 -6.99 -1.93 -2.08
N LEU A 118 -8.21 -2.26 -2.50
CA LEU A 118 -9.37 -2.41 -1.65
C LEU A 118 -9.92 -3.81 -1.80
N GLY A 119 -10.20 -4.48 -0.70
CA GLY A 119 -10.92 -5.75 -0.73
C GLY A 119 -11.78 -5.98 0.49
N SER A 120 -12.95 -6.56 0.26
CA SER A 120 -13.96 -6.86 1.27
C SER A 120 -14.29 -8.35 1.30
N GLY A 121 -14.74 -8.85 2.45
CA GLY A 121 -15.44 -10.12 2.53
C GLY A 121 -16.84 -10.00 1.94
N ALA A 122 -17.32 -11.00 1.21
CA ALA A 122 -18.66 -10.96 0.62
C ALA A 122 -19.78 -11.16 1.67
N VAL A 123 -20.81 -10.31 1.65
CA VAL A 123 -22.20 -10.79 1.46
C VAL A 123 -22.59 -10.48 0.01
N GLY A 124 -23.29 -11.41 -0.65
CA GLY A 124 -24.02 -11.13 -1.87
C GLY A 124 -25.35 -10.41 -1.65
N VAL A 125 -25.62 -9.21 -2.19
CA VAL A 125 -24.82 -8.28 -2.99
C VAL A 125 -25.72 -7.06 -3.21
N GLY A 126 -25.22 -5.84 -3.09
CA GLY A 126 -25.83 -4.69 -3.79
C GLY A 126 -25.78 -4.91 -5.31
N PRO A 127 -26.50 -4.13 -6.16
CA PRO A 127 -27.10 -4.57 -7.45
C PRO A 127 -26.19 -5.12 -8.57
N ALA A 128 -24.89 -5.27 -8.37
CA ALA A 128 -23.97 -5.82 -9.38
C ALA A 128 -23.17 -6.96 -8.75
N GLY A 129 -23.69 -8.18 -8.92
CA GLY A 129 -23.01 -9.41 -8.54
C GLY A 129 -21.64 -9.51 -9.20
N ALA A 130 -20.61 -9.69 -8.37
CA ALA A 130 -19.33 -10.22 -8.80
C ALA A 130 -18.99 -11.39 -7.88
N SER A 131 -19.09 -12.60 -8.44
CA SER A 131 -18.67 -13.85 -7.84
C SER A 131 -17.27 -14.17 -8.35
N SER A 132 -16.24 -13.64 -7.70
CA SER A 132 -14.91 -14.23 -7.82
C SER A 132 -14.61 -14.99 -6.54
N GLY A 133 -14.16 -16.25 -6.64
CA GLY A 133 -14.02 -17.18 -5.52
C GLY A 133 -13.20 -16.67 -4.32
N PHE A 134 -12.41 -15.60 -4.51
CA PHE A 134 -11.67 -14.90 -3.45
C PHE A 134 -12.54 -14.03 -2.52
N GLN A 135 -13.72 -13.58 -2.98
CA GLN A 135 -14.63 -12.71 -2.21
C GLN A 135 -15.43 -13.49 -1.14
N MET A 136 -15.59 -14.81 -1.30
CA MET A 136 -16.45 -15.64 -0.44
C MET A 136 -15.82 -16.04 0.91
N LEU A 137 -14.65 -15.47 1.24
CA LEU A 137 -13.66 -16.10 2.11
C LEU A 137 -13.31 -15.31 3.38
N ARG A 138 -13.93 -14.13 3.60
CA ARG A 138 -13.91 -13.36 4.85
C ARG A 138 -15.33 -13.19 5.38
N PRO A 139 -15.52 -12.91 6.69
CA PRO A 139 -16.79 -12.39 7.16
C PRO A 139 -17.17 -11.18 6.32
N SER A 140 -18.44 -11.14 5.92
CA SER A 140 -19.00 -10.13 5.04
C SER A 140 -18.84 -8.70 5.50
N ASP A 141 -18.56 -8.54 6.79
CA ASP A 141 -18.55 -7.26 7.47
C ASP A 141 -17.09 -6.87 7.75
N SER A 142 -16.15 -7.18 6.85
CA SER A 142 -14.75 -6.78 7.00
C SER A 142 -14.11 -6.34 5.67
N TYR A 143 -13.12 -5.46 5.76
CA TYR A 143 -12.34 -4.98 4.61
C TYR A 143 -10.84 -4.88 4.92
N GLU A 144 -10.07 -4.73 3.85
CA GLU A 144 -8.65 -4.43 3.83
C GLU A 144 -8.36 -3.32 2.81
N ILE A 145 -7.41 -2.49 3.18
CA ILE A 145 -6.78 -1.49 2.34
C ILE A 145 -5.28 -1.81 2.34
N SER A 146 -4.69 -2.03 1.18
CA SER A 146 -3.26 -2.32 1.03
C SER A 146 -2.55 -1.30 0.14
N CYS A 147 -1.27 -1.11 0.45
CA CYS A 147 -0.31 -0.28 -0.25
C CYS A 147 1.01 -1.05 -0.32
N HIS A 148 1.74 -0.86 -1.41
CA HIS A 148 3.09 -1.40 -1.54
C HIS A 148 3.98 -0.86 -0.42
N GLY A 149 4.93 -1.67 0.02
CA GLY A 149 5.97 -1.23 0.94
C GLY A 149 6.95 -0.25 0.29
N PRO A 150 7.88 0.34 1.06
CA PRO A 150 8.99 1.11 0.50
C PRO A 150 9.90 0.35 -0.47
N ASP A 151 9.79 -0.98 -0.52
CA ASP A 151 10.47 -1.84 -1.48
C ASP A 151 9.81 -1.84 -2.86
N HIS A 152 8.64 -1.21 -3.02
CA HIS A 152 7.85 -1.14 -4.27
C HIS A 152 7.45 -2.52 -4.81
N VAL A 153 7.46 -3.56 -3.98
CA VAL A 153 7.06 -4.91 -4.36
C VAL A 153 5.66 -5.16 -3.81
N ASP A 154 4.79 -5.75 -4.64
CA ASP A 154 3.54 -6.28 -4.13
C ASP A 154 3.82 -7.61 -3.42
N ASN A 155 3.79 -7.61 -2.10
CA ASN A 155 3.98 -8.82 -1.31
C ASN A 155 2.68 -9.61 -1.10
N THR A 156 1.52 -9.11 -1.57
CA THR A 156 0.28 -9.88 -1.62
C THR A 156 0.29 -10.71 -2.91
N MET A 157 0.80 -11.96 -2.87
CA MET A 157 0.94 -12.75 -4.13
C MET A 157 -0.42 -12.92 -4.83
N GLY A 158 -0.43 -12.63 -6.13
CA GLY A 158 -1.57 -12.84 -7.03
C GLY A 158 -1.68 -11.84 -8.18
N GLY A 159 -0.88 -10.76 -8.19
CA GLY A 159 -1.15 -9.63 -9.10
C GLY A 159 -2.54 -9.04 -8.87
N SER A 160 -3.07 -9.28 -7.67
CA SER A 160 -4.48 -9.12 -7.33
C SER A 160 -4.66 -8.86 -5.84
N GLY A 161 -3.85 -7.95 -5.28
CA GLY A 161 -4.13 -7.06 -4.14
C GLY A 161 -5.01 -7.50 -2.97
N PHE A 162 -5.08 -8.78 -2.63
CA PHE A 162 -5.95 -9.26 -1.57
C PHE A 162 -5.57 -10.68 -1.15
N GLY A 163 -4.91 -10.80 0.01
CA GLY A 163 -4.59 -12.08 0.63
C GLY A 163 -3.16 -12.16 1.17
N ILE A 164 -3.04 -12.69 2.38
CA ILE A 164 -1.76 -13.17 2.94
C ILE A 164 -1.52 -14.54 2.34
N THR A 165 -0.41 -14.67 1.65
CA THR A 165 -0.06 -15.87 0.91
C THR A 165 1.36 -16.28 1.25
N ASN A 166 1.58 -17.58 1.26
CA ASN A 166 2.88 -18.17 1.56
C ASN A 166 3.71 -18.17 0.27
N LYS A 167 4.95 -17.69 0.36
CA LYS A 167 5.97 -17.66 -0.70
C LYS A 167 6.19 -19.01 -1.45
N TYR A 168 5.75 -20.14 -0.90
CA TYR A 168 6.05 -21.50 -1.37
C TYR A 168 4.90 -22.26 -2.06
N ALA A 169 3.72 -21.69 -2.29
CA ALA A 169 2.57 -22.45 -2.83
C ALA A 169 2.38 -22.34 -4.36
N TRP A 170 3.12 -23.15 -5.13
CA TRP A 170 2.79 -23.48 -6.53
C TRP A 170 2.15 -24.87 -6.68
N ASN A 171 1.62 -25.41 -5.58
CA ASN A 171 1.02 -26.74 -5.54
C ASN A 171 -0.49 -26.55 -5.47
N GLU A 172 -1.23 -27.20 -6.37
CA GLU A 172 -2.69 -27.11 -6.61
C GLU A 172 -3.58 -27.58 -5.43
N TYR A 173 -3.17 -27.39 -4.18
CA TYR A 173 -4.01 -27.51 -3.00
C TYR A 173 -4.35 -26.14 -2.45
N ASN A 174 -5.31 -25.52 -3.15
CA ASN A 174 -6.31 -24.57 -2.69
C ASN A 174 -6.07 -23.94 -1.31
N TYR A 175 -5.83 -22.63 -1.32
CA TYR A 175 -6.23 -21.71 -0.27
C TYR A 175 -7.77 -21.60 -0.25
N PRO A 176 -8.49 -22.07 0.79
CA PRO A 176 -9.93 -21.84 0.85
C PRO A 176 -10.28 -20.61 1.68
N TRP A 177 -9.50 -20.21 2.70
CA TRP A 177 -9.53 -18.90 3.39
C TRP A 177 -8.44 -18.87 4.48
N LEU A 178 -7.22 -19.23 4.09
CA LEU A 178 -6.08 -19.55 4.95
C LEU A 178 -6.21 -20.99 5.54
N ASN A 179 -5.62 -21.99 4.88
CA ASN A 179 -5.28 -23.27 5.54
C ASN A 179 -3.91 -23.16 6.24
N ILE A 180 -3.74 -22.03 6.93
CA ILE A 180 -2.81 -21.87 8.03
C ILE A 180 -3.71 -22.15 9.22
N PRO A 181 -3.43 -23.14 10.07
CA PRO A 181 -4.16 -23.25 11.33
C PRO A 181 -4.09 -21.86 11.96
N ALA A 182 -5.21 -21.23 12.28
CA ALA A 182 -5.22 -19.84 12.79
C ALA A 182 -4.36 -19.69 14.07
N ASN A 183 -3.89 -20.80 14.62
CA ASN A 183 -3.02 -20.96 15.78
C ASN A 183 -1.64 -21.56 15.47
N ASP A 184 -1.28 -21.83 14.21
CA ASP A 184 0.02 -22.35 13.78
C ASP A 184 1.08 -21.24 13.85
N PRO A 185 2.08 -21.36 14.73
CA PRO A 185 3.14 -20.37 14.88
C PRO A 185 3.94 -20.12 13.60
N ALA A 186 4.17 -21.14 12.77
CA ALA A 186 5.03 -21.01 11.58
C ALA A 186 4.40 -20.06 10.56
N ALA A 187 3.10 -20.20 10.37
CA ALA A 187 2.37 -19.47 9.38
C ALA A 187 1.91 -18.07 9.85
N VAL A 188 1.75 -17.87 11.17
CA VAL A 188 1.70 -16.52 11.75
C VAL A 188 3.04 -15.80 11.54
N SER A 189 4.17 -16.50 11.68
CA SER A 189 5.49 -15.93 11.41
C SER A 189 5.69 -15.55 9.95
N GLU A 190 5.19 -16.35 9.00
CA GLU A 190 5.24 -16.00 7.58
C GLU A 190 4.36 -14.79 7.26
N ALA A 191 3.15 -14.70 7.82
CA ALA A 191 2.27 -13.57 7.60
C ALA A 191 2.85 -12.24 8.09
N LEU A 192 3.62 -12.26 9.19
CA LEU A 192 4.35 -11.08 9.68
C LEU A 192 5.36 -10.54 8.67
N THR A 193 5.92 -11.39 7.80
CA THR A 193 6.88 -10.94 6.77
C THR A 193 6.22 -10.13 5.66
N LEU A 194 4.91 -10.24 5.51
CA LEU A 194 4.15 -9.49 4.51
C LEU A 194 3.73 -8.10 5.01
N ILE A 195 3.94 -7.81 6.30
CA ILE A 195 3.53 -6.56 6.92
C ILE A 195 4.75 -5.65 7.01
N TYR A 196 4.59 -4.41 6.56
CA TYR A 196 5.58 -3.38 6.75
C TYR A 196 5.91 -3.16 8.23
N ASP A 197 7.16 -3.41 8.60
CA ASP A 197 7.72 -3.17 9.94
C ASP A 197 8.65 -1.94 9.93
N PRO A 198 8.23 -0.82 10.54
CA PRO A 198 9.04 0.40 10.60
C PRO A 198 10.29 0.27 11.48
N THR A 199 10.38 -0.74 12.35
CA THR A 199 11.51 -0.94 13.26
C THR A 199 12.71 -1.61 12.58
N ASN A 200 12.49 -2.27 11.44
CA ASN A 200 13.54 -2.83 10.59
C ASN A 200 14.11 -1.79 9.60
N GLY A 201 13.84 -0.50 9.82
CA GLY A 201 14.26 0.60 8.97
C GLY A 201 13.39 0.75 7.71
N THR A 202 13.94 1.38 6.68
CA THR A 202 13.27 1.61 5.39
C THR A 202 13.31 0.42 4.42
N ILE A 203 13.83 -0.73 4.87
CA ILE A 203 14.08 -1.92 4.04
C ILE A 203 13.04 -3.03 4.31
N SER A 204 11.97 -2.74 5.07
CA SER A 204 10.93 -3.74 5.28
C SER A 204 10.20 -4.02 3.96
N GLY A 205 10.36 -5.25 3.46
CA GLY A 205 9.77 -5.70 2.21
C GLY A 205 8.37 -6.28 2.37
N GLY A 206 7.54 -5.60 3.16
CA GLY A 206 6.15 -5.96 3.37
C GLY A 206 5.24 -4.79 3.00
N ASN A 207 3.98 -5.10 2.69
CA ASN A 207 2.96 -4.12 2.35
C ASN A 207 2.52 -3.36 3.61
N ILE A 208 2.11 -2.11 3.42
CA ILE A 208 1.40 -1.36 4.46
C ILE A 208 -0.07 -1.76 4.35
N LEU A 209 -0.61 -2.31 5.44
CA LEU A 209 -1.95 -2.87 5.46
C LEU A 209 -2.81 -2.16 6.50
N ARG A 210 -4.09 -1.98 6.18
CA ARG A 210 -5.12 -1.54 7.11
C ARG A 210 -6.33 -2.46 7.00
N PHE A 211 -6.78 -2.97 8.13
CA PHE A 211 -7.98 -3.78 8.25
C PHE A 211 -9.05 -3.03 9.05
N GLY A 212 -10.31 -3.29 8.73
CA GLY A 212 -11.47 -2.73 9.42
C GLY A 212 -12.74 -3.58 9.27
N GLY A 213 -13.83 -3.10 9.88
CA GLY A 213 -15.04 -3.87 10.11
C GLY A 213 -14.93 -4.87 11.27
N GLN A 214 -15.79 -5.89 11.25
CA GLN A 214 -15.85 -6.94 12.26
C GLN A 214 -14.62 -7.87 12.16
N LYS A 215 -13.74 -7.75 13.15
CA LYS A 215 -12.54 -8.60 13.27
C LYS A 215 -12.94 -10.08 13.33
N PRO A 216 -12.47 -10.93 12.39
CA PRO A 216 -12.70 -12.37 12.45
C PRO A 216 -11.94 -13.01 13.63
N PRO A 217 -12.41 -14.13 14.18
CA PRO A 217 -11.68 -14.86 15.23
C PRO A 217 -10.41 -15.53 14.68
N GLY A 218 -9.32 -15.52 15.45
CA GLY A 218 -8.08 -16.26 15.15
C GLY A 218 -6.80 -15.43 15.37
N ARG A 219 -5.70 -16.07 15.80
CA ARG A 219 -4.46 -15.36 16.16
C ARG A 219 -3.85 -14.61 14.98
N ILE A 220 -4.03 -15.13 13.77
CA ILE A 220 -3.62 -14.44 12.55
C ILE A 220 -4.33 -13.08 12.41
N PHE A 221 -5.64 -13.01 12.65
CA PHE A 221 -6.40 -11.75 12.59
C PHE A 221 -6.07 -10.81 13.74
N ASP A 222 -5.75 -11.35 14.92
CA ASP A 222 -5.24 -10.53 16.02
C ASP A 222 -3.96 -9.81 15.61
N VAL A 223 -3.04 -10.50 14.94
CA VAL A 223 -1.78 -9.93 14.44
C VAL A 223 -2.04 -8.89 13.35
N LEU A 224 -2.92 -9.18 12.39
CA LEU A 224 -3.21 -8.29 11.27
C LEU A 224 -3.94 -7.01 11.68
N TYR A 225 -4.97 -7.13 12.52
CA TYR A 225 -5.67 -5.98 13.06
C TYR A 225 -4.79 -5.18 14.03
N ALA A 226 -3.85 -5.82 14.73
CA ALA A 226 -2.84 -5.13 15.53
C ALA A 226 -1.77 -4.41 14.67
N ALA A 227 -1.51 -4.88 13.45
CA ALA A 227 -0.64 -4.17 12.51
C ALA A 227 -1.31 -2.90 11.95
N SER A 228 -2.63 -2.96 11.70
CA SER A 228 -3.46 -1.84 11.24
C SER A 228 -3.47 -0.63 12.20
N SER A 229 -3.22 -0.88 13.50
CA SER A 229 -3.25 0.17 14.54
C SER A 229 -1.92 0.89 14.76
N LYS A 230 -0.83 0.46 14.12
CA LYS A 230 0.52 1.04 14.23
C LYS A 230 0.82 2.02 13.09
#